data_AF-A0A7S1RQC4-F1
#
_entry.id   AF-A0A7S1RQC4-F1
#
_cell.length_a   1.000
_cell.length_b   1.000
_cell.length_c   1.000
_cell.angle_alpha   90.00
_cell.angle_beta   90.00
_cell.angle_gamma   90.00
#
_symmetry.space_group_name_H-M   'P 1'
#
loop_
_entity.id
_entity.type
_entity.pdbx_description
1 polymer ?
#
loop_
_entity_poly.entity_id
_entity_poly.type
_entity_poly.pdbx_seq_one_letter_code
_entity_poly.pdbx_strand_id
1 'polypeptide(L)'
;MPRWAQTSDAQMWPFDPPITEEGKHLAGETGQTIQAFADECNVKVDVIVCSPYTRCVQTASAICSKLRPACRILIDHSLGEIYGPVIMTPTEPTQVI
;
A
#
# COMPACT_ATOMS: atom_id res chain seq x y z
N MET A 1 -7.86 -20.42 7.18
CA MET A 1 -7.21 -19.55 6.19
C MET A 1 -8.03 -18.26 6.03
N PRO A 2 -7.41 -17.10 5.76
CA PRO A 2 -8.14 -15.86 5.49
C PRO A 2 -9.14 -16.05 4.34
N ARG A 3 -10.29 -15.35 4.37
CA ARG A 3 -11.31 -15.45 3.29
C ARG A 3 -10.74 -15.10 1.92
N TRP A 4 -9.85 -14.11 1.85
CA TRP A 4 -9.16 -13.73 0.60
C TRP A 4 -8.40 -14.90 -0.03
N ALA A 5 -7.74 -15.76 0.76
CA ALA A 5 -6.95 -16.88 0.23
C ALA A 5 -7.77 -17.94 -0.53
N GLN A 6 -9.10 -17.83 -0.52
CA GLN A 6 -10.03 -18.72 -1.23
C GLN A 6 -10.64 -18.06 -2.48
N THR A 7 -10.28 -16.81 -2.79
CA THR A 7 -10.81 -16.08 -3.96
C THR A 7 -10.03 -16.39 -5.23
N SER A 8 -10.61 -16.08 -6.39
CA SER A 8 -9.92 -16.09 -7.68
C SER A 8 -8.69 -15.17 -7.69
N ASP A 9 -8.80 -14.02 -7.02
CA ASP A 9 -7.71 -13.03 -6.95
C ASP A 9 -6.50 -13.61 -6.23
N ALA A 10 -6.69 -14.37 -5.14
CA ALA A 10 -5.58 -15.03 -4.46
C ALA A 10 -4.95 -16.16 -5.27
N GLN A 11 -5.69 -16.78 -6.20
CA GLN A 11 -5.13 -17.77 -7.11
C GLN A 11 -4.31 -17.10 -8.23
N MET A 12 -4.77 -15.94 -8.71
CA MET A 12 -4.10 -15.18 -9.76
C MET A 12 -2.88 -14.42 -9.24
N TRP A 13 -2.98 -13.83 -8.04
CA TRP A 13 -1.95 -13.02 -7.40
C TRP A 13 -1.66 -13.51 -5.96
N PRO A 14 -1.09 -14.72 -5.79
CA PRO A 14 -0.90 -15.33 -4.47
C PRO A 14 0.04 -14.55 -3.54
N PHE A 15 0.88 -13.68 -4.10
CA PHE A 15 1.83 -12.85 -3.36
C PHE A 15 1.40 -11.38 -3.24
N ASP A 16 0.16 -11.05 -3.61
CA ASP A 16 -0.43 -9.72 -3.44
C ASP A 16 -1.69 -9.72 -2.54
N PRO A 17 -1.54 -10.06 -1.24
CA PRO A 17 -2.67 -10.04 -0.32
C PRO A 17 -3.15 -8.62 -0.03
N PRO A 18 -4.44 -8.44 0.32
CA PRO A 18 -4.94 -7.19 0.89
C PRO A 18 -4.45 -7.00 2.32
N ILE A 19 -4.54 -5.76 2.83
CA ILE A 19 -4.36 -5.50 4.26
C ILE A 19 -5.59 -5.97 5.06
N THR A 20 -5.39 -6.26 6.35
CA THR A 20 -6.48 -6.61 7.27
C THR A 20 -7.35 -5.40 7.61
N GLU A 21 -8.52 -5.62 8.22
CA GLU A 21 -9.35 -4.51 8.73
C GLU A 21 -8.61 -3.68 9.78
N GLU A 22 -7.83 -4.33 10.64
CA GLU A 22 -6.93 -3.64 11.58
C GLU A 22 -5.89 -2.81 10.82
N GLY A 23 -5.29 -3.34 9.77
CA GLY A 23 -4.35 -2.60 8.91
C GLY A 23 -4.98 -1.35 8.28
N LYS A 24 -6.25 -1.42 7.87
CA LYS A 24 -7.00 -0.25 7.38
C LYS A 24 -7.22 0.78 8.47
N HIS A 25 -7.52 0.34 9.70
CA HIS A 25 -7.68 1.21 10.86
C HIS A 25 -6.38 1.98 11.13
N LEU A 26 -5.27 1.26 11.31
CA LEU A 26 -3.95 1.84 11.60
C LEU A 26 -3.47 2.80 10.49
N ALA A 27 -3.74 2.46 9.21
CA ALA A 27 -3.46 3.35 8.09
C ALA A 27 -4.31 4.64 8.16
N GLY A 28 -5.57 4.53 8.61
CA GLY A 28 -6.42 5.67 8.89
C GLY A 28 -5.86 6.56 10.01
N GLU A 29 -5.44 6.00 11.13
CA GLU A 29 -4.80 6.76 12.22
C GLU A 29 -3.53 7.47 11.73
N THR A 30 -2.72 6.78 10.93
CA THR A 30 -1.55 7.37 10.28
C THR A 30 -1.93 8.59 9.43
N GLY A 31 -3.02 8.51 8.66
CA GLY A 31 -3.54 9.65 7.89
C GLY A 31 -3.99 10.83 8.76
N GLN A 32 -4.56 10.57 9.94
CA GLN A 32 -4.92 11.62 10.90
C GLN A 32 -3.67 12.30 11.47
N THR A 33 -2.63 11.53 11.82
CA THR A 33 -1.35 12.07 12.29
C THR A 33 -0.68 12.93 11.23
N ILE A 34 -0.66 12.47 9.97
CA ILE A 34 -0.12 13.25 8.84
C ILE A 34 -0.91 14.56 8.66
N GLN A 35 -2.24 14.52 8.72
CA GLN A 35 -3.06 15.73 8.61
C GLN A 35 -2.77 16.73 9.73
N ALA A 36 -2.69 16.26 10.98
CA ALA A 36 -2.39 17.13 12.12
C ALA A 36 -1.02 17.83 11.94
N PHE A 37 0.00 17.09 11.51
CA PHE A 37 1.31 17.66 11.22
C PHE A 37 1.29 18.66 10.06
N ALA A 38 0.52 18.38 9.01
CA ALA A 38 0.35 19.29 7.89
C ALA A 38 -0.32 20.61 8.32
N ASP A 39 -1.37 20.52 9.15
CA ASP A 39 -2.07 21.67 9.73
C ASP A 39 -1.13 22.51 10.59
N GLU A 40 -0.33 21.89 11.46
CA GLU A 40 0.69 22.57 12.29
C GLU A 40 1.73 23.33 11.45
N CYS A 41 2.14 22.73 10.33
CA CYS A 41 3.10 23.33 9.41
C CYS A 41 2.45 24.32 8.43
N ASN A 42 1.12 24.48 8.45
CA ASN A 42 0.35 25.24 7.46
C ASN A 42 0.68 24.83 6.01
N VAL A 43 0.79 23.52 5.77
CA VAL A 43 1.01 22.91 4.45
C VAL A 43 -0.12 21.93 4.13
N LYS A 44 -0.19 21.50 2.87
CA LYS A 44 -1.08 20.44 2.43
C LYS A 44 -0.28 19.28 1.84
N VAL A 45 -0.88 18.10 1.87
CA VAL A 45 -0.36 16.92 1.17
C VAL A 45 -1.08 16.82 -0.18
N ASP A 46 -0.36 17.07 -1.27
CA ASP A 46 -0.94 17.06 -2.61
C ASP A 46 -1.04 15.65 -3.22
N VAL A 47 -0.06 14.79 -2.91
CA VAL A 47 0.09 13.47 -3.53
C VAL A 47 0.60 12.44 -2.52
N ILE A 48 0.07 11.22 -2.58
CA ILE A 48 0.66 10.00 -2.02
C ILE A 48 1.19 9.18 -3.19
N VAL A 49 2.45 8.76 -3.13
CA VAL A 49 3.06 7.84 -4.10
C VAL A 49 3.22 6.48 -3.43
N CYS A 50 2.74 5.41 -4.06
CA CYS A 50 2.87 4.06 -3.52
C CYS A 50 3.17 3.01 -4.60
N SER A 51 3.56 1.81 -4.15
CA SER A 51 3.80 0.67 -5.02
C SER A 51 2.49 0.11 -5.60
N PRO A 52 2.54 -0.68 -6.69
CA PRO A 52 1.35 -1.22 -7.33
C PRO A 52 0.65 -2.35 -6.56
N TYR A 53 1.24 -2.85 -5.47
CA TYR A 53 0.69 -3.97 -4.71
C TYR A 53 -0.61 -3.55 -3.98
N THR A 54 -1.61 -4.43 -3.99
CA THR A 54 -2.92 -4.24 -3.34
C THR A 54 -2.78 -3.76 -1.89
N ARG A 55 -1.86 -4.35 -1.12
CA ARG A 55 -1.58 -3.92 0.26
C ARG A 55 -1.13 -2.46 0.37
N CYS A 56 -0.34 -1.98 -0.58
CA CYS A 56 0.17 -0.61 -0.61
C CYS A 56 -0.90 0.36 -1.09
N VAL A 57 -1.67 0.01 -2.12
CA VAL A 57 -2.79 0.82 -2.62
C VAL A 57 -3.87 0.97 -1.55
N GLN A 58 -4.24 -0.10 -0.83
CA GLN A 58 -5.23 -0.03 0.25
C GLN A 58 -4.76 0.83 1.42
N THR A 59 -3.49 0.69 1.81
CA THR A 59 -2.88 1.55 2.84
C THR A 59 -2.91 3.02 2.42
N ALA A 60 -2.45 3.32 1.19
CA ALA A 60 -2.46 4.68 0.64
C ALA A 60 -3.88 5.25 0.57
N SER A 61 -4.87 4.46 0.16
CA SER A 61 -6.27 4.87 0.12
C SER A 61 -6.83 5.17 1.51
N ALA A 62 -6.49 4.37 2.53
CA ALA A 62 -6.93 4.61 3.90
C ALA A 62 -6.33 5.90 4.47
N ILE A 63 -5.04 6.16 4.25
CA ILE A 63 -4.37 7.42 4.60
C ILE A 63 -5.04 8.59 3.88
N CYS A 64 -5.18 8.48 2.55
CA CYS A 64 -5.74 9.52 1.69
C CYS A 64 -7.16 9.94 2.13
N SER A 65 -7.96 9.00 2.65
CA SER A 65 -9.31 9.27 3.14
C SER A 65 -9.38 10.24 4.32
N LYS A 66 -8.25 10.48 5.01
CA LYS A 66 -8.15 11.38 6.17
C LYS A 66 -7.55 12.74 5.84
N LEU A 67 -6.92 12.85 4.67
CA LEU A 67 -6.26 14.08 4.24
C LEU A 67 -7.26 15.11 3.69
N ARG A 68 -7.01 16.38 4.00
CA ARG A 68 -7.82 17.53 3.59
C ARG A 68 -6.89 18.66 3.11
N PRO A 69 -7.07 19.19 1.89
CA PRO A 69 -8.02 18.75 0.87
C PRO A 69 -7.71 17.33 0.36
N ALA A 70 -8.65 16.73 -0.38
CA ALA A 70 -8.47 15.39 -0.94
C ALA A 70 -7.18 15.31 -1.77
N CYS A 71 -6.39 14.26 -1.49
CA CYS A 71 -5.09 14.01 -2.08
C CYS A 71 -5.22 13.02 -3.26
N ARG A 72 -4.26 13.04 -4.20
CA ARG A 72 -4.18 12.06 -5.31
C ARG A 72 -3.25 10.92 -4.95
N ILE A 73 -3.56 9.73 -5.42
CA ILE A 73 -2.65 8.56 -5.32
C ILE A 73 -1.98 8.36 -6.68
N LEU A 74 -0.66 8.33 -6.70
CA LEU A 74 0.14 7.94 -7.85
C LEU A 74 0.76 6.56 -7.58
N ILE A 75 0.65 5.68 -8.57
CA ILE A 75 1.28 4.36 -8.53
C ILE A 75 2.63 4.45 -9.21
N ASP A 76 3.68 4.05 -8.49
CA ASP A 76 5.03 3.98 -9.01
C ASP A 76 5.56 2.54 -8.93
N HIS A 77 5.83 1.95 -10.09
CA HIS A 77 6.35 0.59 -10.18
C HIS A 77 7.78 0.46 -9.64
N SER A 78 8.56 1.55 -9.55
CA SER A 78 9.89 1.50 -8.96
C SER A 78 9.87 1.34 -7.44
N LEU A 79 8.71 1.52 -6.80
CA LEU A 79 8.49 1.26 -5.37
C LEU A 79 8.03 -0.19 -5.10
N GLY A 80 8.12 -1.07 -6.11
CA GLY A 80 7.79 -2.48 -6.00
C GLY A 80 8.63 -3.23 -4.96
N GLU A 81 8.13 -4.40 -4.56
CA GLU A 81 8.81 -5.30 -3.62
C GLU A 81 10.13 -5.82 -4.20
N ILE A 82 11.13 -6.02 -3.34
CA ILE A 82 12.45 -6.49 -3.74
C ILE A 82 12.45 -8.03 -3.77
N TYR A 83 12.44 -8.60 -4.97
CA TYR A 83 12.53 -10.06 -5.20
C TYR A 83 13.95 -10.54 -5.56
N GLY A 84 14.95 -9.66 -5.46
CA GLY A 84 16.31 -9.94 -5.89
C GLY A 84 17.01 -11.02 -5.04
N PRO A 85 18.09 -11.61 -5.58
CA PRO A 85 18.80 -12.74 -4.96
C PRO A 85 19.45 -12.42 -3.61
N VAL A 86 19.60 -11.13 -3.29
CA VAL A 86 20.04 -10.63 -1.99
C VAL A 86 19.06 -11.02 -0.87
N ILE A 87 17.76 -11.14 -1.20
CA ILE A 87 16.68 -11.49 -0.26
C ILE A 87 16.17 -12.92 -0.50
N MET A 88 16.11 -13.39 -1.76
CA MET A 88 15.37 -14.60 -2.18
C MET A 88 16.25 -15.76 -2.69
N THR A 89 17.54 -15.83 -2.31
CA THR A 89 18.56 -16.80 -2.79
C THR A 89 19.01 -16.56 -4.24
N PRO A 90 20.13 -17.13 -4.73
CA PRO A 90 20.68 -16.83 -6.07
C PRO A 90 19.74 -17.11 -7.25
N THR A 91 18.68 -17.87 -7.00
CA THR A 91 17.68 -18.22 -8.00
C THR A 91 16.62 -17.13 -8.04
N GLU A 92 16.70 -16.25 -9.03
CA GLU A 92 15.61 -15.30 -9.29
C GLU A 92 14.33 -16.08 -9.64
N PRO A 93 13.17 -15.73 -9.05
CA PRO A 93 11.91 -16.30 -9.48
C PRO A 93 11.68 -15.96 -10.95
N THR A 94 11.60 -16.98 -11.80
CA THR A 94 11.29 -16.85 -13.22
C THR A 94 9.87 -16.31 -13.38
N GLN A 95 9.79 -14.99 -13.55
CA GLN A 95 8.63 -14.22 -13.98
C GLN A 95 7.35 -14.41 -13.14
N VAL A 96 7.08 -13.39 -12.32
CA VAL A 96 5.75 -13.15 -11.77
C VAL A 96 4.90 -12.57 -12.92
N ILE A 97 3.82 -13.27 -13.27
CA ILE A 97 2.80 -12.84 -14.24
C ILE A 97 2.14 -11.55 -13.77
#